data_AF-A0A832CS57-F1
#
_entry.id   AF-A0A832CS57-F1
#
_cell.length_a   1.000
_cell.length_b   1.000
_cell.length_c   1.000
_cell.angle_alpha   90.00
_cell.angle_beta   90.00
_cell.angle_gamma   90.00
#
_symmetry.space_group_name_H-M   'P 1'
#
loop_
_entity.id
_entity.type
_entity.pdbx_description
1 polymer ?
#
loop_
_entity_poly.entity_id
_entity_poly.type
_entity_poly.pdbx_seq_one_letter_code
_entity_poly.pdbx_strand_id
1 'polypeptide(L)'
;MCPCYYIANGYSLEPQGQDHRYGLCEMRIFNPTHLPAHVTMTIYYPDRPPAMIPEQIIAPEQSGFDEYLPFRYPDVIHHQKTGFWGARIRCDVPVLVDFWLSAGLRCPNACPEWPLDPSWRYCSASPAHTRLAKLWYLCDGGEILRNTPDSDPFPFHELEWYHILNPGPEPCHVTLHCFYNGQPSATYSYEVEAERVRVIDTAGLHPHKGTFGIKVTCDRPIAIQGERFVYSIHGIEDWGMHLHMQRIFVPAPLPWDQEPQ
;
A
#
# COMPACT_ATOMS: atom_id res chain seq x y z
N MET A 1 -14.11 -22.85 -4.19
CA MET A 1 -12.91 -22.12 -4.63
C MET A 1 -12.21 -21.62 -3.38
N CYS A 2 -10.90 -21.83 -3.24
CA CYS A 2 -10.10 -21.41 -2.09
C CYS A 2 -10.04 -19.86 -2.06
N PRO A 3 -10.57 -19.17 -1.02
CA PRO A 3 -10.45 -17.73 -0.90
C PRO A 3 -9.00 -17.24 -1.02
N CYS A 4 -8.82 -16.12 -1.73
CA CYS A 4 -7.52 -15.47 -1.92
C CYS A 4 -7.64 -13.99 -1.57
N TYR A 5 -6.65 -13.49 -0.85
CA TYR A 5 -6.54 -12.08 -0.45
C TYR A 5 -5.20 -11.52 -0.88
N TYR A 6 -5.16 -10.21 -1.15
CA TYR A 6 -3.98 -9.55 -1.70
C TYR A 6 -3.69 -8.25 -0.96
N ILE A 7 -2.41 -8.08 -0.60
CA ILE A 7 -1.82 -6.84 -0.12
C ILE A 7 -0.77 -6.44 -1.14
N ALA A 8 -0.84 -5.25 -1.72
CA ALA A 8 0.18 -4.72 -2.60
C ALA A 8 1.15 -3.78 -1.86
N ASN A 9 0.73 -3.20 -0.74
CA ASN A 9 1.38 -2.05 -0.13
C ASN A 9 2.16 -2.37 1.16
N GLY A 10 2.78 -3.54 1.20
CA GLY A 10 3.66 -3.89 2.30
C GLY A 10 4.93 -3.03 2.31
N TYR A 11 5.30 -2.49 3.47
CA TYR A 11 6.57 -1.81 3.67
C TYR A 11 7.18 -2.17 5.02
N SER A 12 8.46 -2.55 5.03
CA SER A 12 9.20 -2.91 6.25
C SER A 12 10.65 -2.54 6.10
N LEU A 13 11.02 -1.41 6.72
CA LEU A 13 12.37 -0.88 6.69
C LEU A 13 12.70 -0.15 7.99
N GLU A 14 13.83 -0.49 8.60
CA GLU A 14 14.46 0.34 9.62
C GLU A 14 15.42 1.32 8.93
N PRO A 15 15.37 2.63 9.23
CA PRO A 15 16.30 3.59 8.67
C PRO A 15 17.76 3.21 8.92
N GLN A 16 18.60 3.25 7.88
CA GLN A 16 20.03 2.94 7.98
C GLN A 16 20.87 3.88 7.11
N GLY A 17 21.89 4.50 7.72
CA GLY A 17 22.81 5.39 7.01
C GLY A 17 22.09 6.58 6.37
N GLN A 18 22.10 6.63 5.04
CA GLN A 18 21.45 7.67 4.23
C GLN A 18 20.01 7.31 3.83
N ASP A 19 19.59 6.06 4.03
CA ASP A 19 18.20 5.68 3.79
C ASP A 19 17.37 5.99 5.04
N HIS A 20 16.67 7.11 4.95
CA HIS A 20 15.83 7.61 6.03
C HIS A 20 14.42 7.02 6.00
N ARG A 21 14.10 6.15 5.04
CA ARG A 21 12.77 5.55 4.98
C ARG A 21 12.57 4.60 6.16
N TYR A 22 11.36 4.62 6.71
CA TYR A 22 10.93 3.70 7.75
C TYR A 22 9.61 3.04 7.38
N GLY A 23 9.42 1.81 7.84
CA GLY A 23 8.18 1.09 7.66
C GLY A 23 8.03 -0.06 8.64
N LEU A 24 6.84 -0.22 9.19
CA LEU A 24 6.47 -1.35 10.03
C LEU A 24 5.03 -1.74 9.71
N CYS A 25 4.74 -3.03 9.74
CA CYS A 25 3.43 -3.56 9.38
C CYS A 25 2.98 -4.66 10.34
N GLU A 26 1.68 -4.70 10.56
CA GLU A 26 0.98 -5.76 11.30
C GLU A 26 -0.15 -6.27 10.40
N MET A 27 -0.45 -7.56 10.51
CA MET A 27 -1.55 -8.15 9.78
C MET A 27 -2.43 -8.91 10.75
N ARG A 28 -3.73 -8.70 10.71
CA ARG A 28 -4.68 -9.48 11.51
C ARG A 28 -5.56 -10.28 10.59
N ILE A 29 -5.68 -11.57 10.90
CA ILE A 29 -6.59 -12.46 10.17
C ILE A 29 -7.61 -12.98 11.16
N PHE A 30 -8.86 -12.60 10.98
CA PHE A 30 -9.98 -13.10 11.75
C PHE A 30 -10.68 -14.21 10.97
N ASN A 31 -10.86 -15.37 11.60
CA ASN A 31 -11.65 -16.47 11.08
C ASN A 31 -13.08 -16.41 11.65
N PRO A 32 -14.07 -15.88 10.90
CA PRO A 32 -15.45 -15.79 11.37
C PRO A 32 -16.21 -17.12 11.26
N THR A 33 -15.58 -18.19 10.79
CA THR A 33 -16.25 -19.45 10.49
C THR A 33 -16.17 -20.42 11.67
N HIS A 34 -16.99 -21.48 11.62
CA HIS A 34 -16.98 -22.57 12.60
C HIS A 34 -15.92 -23.65 12.31
N LEU A 35 -15.13 -23.49 11.24
CA LEU A 35 -14.08 -24.43 10.83
C LEU A 35 -12.70 -23.79 11.04
N PRO A 36 -11.65 -24.55 11.36
CA PRO A 36 -10.28 -24.02 11.36
C PRO A 36 -9.92 -23.48 9.97
N ALA A 37 -9.20 -22.36 9.93
CA ALA A 37 -8.69 -21.79 8.69
C ALA A 37 -7.20 -22.15 8.52
N HIS A 38 -6.87 -22.84 7.44
CA HIS A 38 -5.50 -23.09 7.01
C HIS A 38 -5.03 -21.96 6.11
N VAL A 39 -4.11 -21.14 6.62
CA VAL A 39 -3.65 -19.92 5.97
C VAL A 39 -2.22 -20.10 5.46
N THR A 40 -2.04 -19.92 4.16
CA THR A 40 -0.71 -19.85 3.53
C THR A 40 -0.51 -18.47 2.92
N MET A 41 0.72 -17.95 3.00
CA MET A 41 1.03 -16.62 2.48
C MET A 41 2.31 -16.64 1.65
N THR A 42 2.22 -16.09 0.44
CA THR A 42 3.36 -15.83 -0.44
C THR A 42 3.69 -14.33 -0.38
N ILE A 43 4.93 -13.97 -0.05
CA ILE A 43 5.45 -12.61 -0.08
C ILE A 43 6.19 -12.40 -1.39
N TYR A 44 5.89 -11.29 -2.07
CA TYR A 44 6.48 -10.84 -3.32
C TYR A 44 7.32 -9.59 -3.05
N TYR A 45 8.46 -9.48 -3.71
CA TYR A 45 9.39 -8.35 -3.55
C TYR A 45 9.56 -7.63 -4.90
N PRO A 46 10.17 -6.43 -4.94
CA PRO A 46 10.51 -5.77 -6.19
C PRO A 46 11.66 -6.45 -6.93
N ASP A 47 12.62 -7.02 -6.21
CA ASP A 47 13.98 -7.28 -6.70
C ASP A 47 14.48 -8.72 -6.46
N ARG A 48 13.67 -9.58 -5.83
CA ARG A 48 14.05 -10.96 -5.51
C ARG A 48 12.86 -11.93 -5.63
N PRO A 49 13.12 -13.24 -5.75
CA PRO A 49 12.06 -14.25 -5.85
C PRO A 49 11.09 -14.21 -4.67
N PRO A 50 9.83 -14.64 -4.86
CA PRO A 50 8.87 -14.73 -3.78
C PRO A 50 9.32 -15.69 -2.68
N ALA A 51 8.86 -15.44 -1.46
CA ALA A 51 9.08 -16.30 -0.31
C ALA A 51 7.76 -16.72 0.33
N MET A 52 7.76 -17.81 1.09
CA MET A 52 6.57 -18.31 1.76
C MET A 52 6.68 -18.14 3.28
N ILE A 53 5.61 -17.68 3.89
CA ILE A 53 5.42 -17.80 5.34
C ILE A 53 4.88 -19.21 5.64
N PRO A 54 5.39 -19.91 6.68
CA PRO A 54 4.86 -21.21 7.09
C PRO A 54 3.36 -21.16 7.34
N GLU A 55 2.65 -22.25 6.98
CA GLU A 55 1.21 -22.35 7.18
C GLU A 55 0.84 -22.04 8.64
N GLN A 56 -0.22 -21.25 8.81
CA GLN A 56 -0.82 -20.97 10.12
C GLN A 56 -2.23 -21.56 10.15
N ILE A 57 -2.62 -22.11 11.30
CA ILE A 57 -3.98 -22.56 11.55
C ILE A 57 -4.64 -21.58 12.51
N ILE A 58 -5.72 -20.94 12.07
CA ILE A 58 -6.51 -20.03 12.90
C ILE A 58 -7.77 -20.77 13.33
N ALA A 59 -7.96 -20.90 14.63
CA ALA A 59 -9.11 -21.58 15.20
C ALA A 59 -10.44 -20.90 14.79
N PRO A 60 -11.57 -21.62 14.82
CA PRO A 60 -12.90 -21.04 14.61
C PRO A 60 -13.14 -19.83 15.50
N GLU A 61 -13.72 -18.77 14.95
CA GLU A 61 -14.12 -17.55 15.68
C GLU A 61 -12.97 -16.88 16.47
N GLN A 62 -11.73 -17.01 15.97
CA GLN A 62 -10.53 -16.41 16.56
C GLN A 62 -9.76 -15.55 15.55
N SER A 63 -8.93 -14.66 16.09
CA SER A 63 -7.92 -13.93 15.33
C SER A 63 -6.57 -14.65 15.39
N GLY A 64 -5.74 -14.40 14.40
CA GLY A 64 -4.32 -14.77 14.41
C GLY A 64 -3.48 -13.70 13.72
N PHE A 65 -2.17 -13.93 13.71
CA PHE A 65 -1.14 -12.97 13.27
C PHE A 65 -1.00 -11.71 14.15
N ASP A 66 -1.24 -11.82 15.47
CA ASP A 66 -1.25 -10.69 16.42
C ASP A 66 0.12 -10.04 16.73
N GLU A 67 1.08 -10.08 15.79
CA GLU A 67 2.42 -9.51 15.92
C GLU A 67 2.85 -8.84 14.61
N TYR A 68 3.79 -7.89 14.70
CA TYR A 68 4.42 -7.30 13.52
C TYR A 68 5.12 -8.38 12.68
N LEU A 69 4.78 -8.42 11.39
CA LEU A 69 5.29 -9.43 10.47
C LEU A 69 6.82 -9.51 10.43
N PRO A 70 7.58 -8.38 10.46
CA PRO A 70 9.02 -8.44 10.41
C PRO A 70 9.69 -9.06 11.65
N PHE A 71 9.01 -9.05 12.80
CA PHE A 71 9.53 -9.64 14.04
C PHE A 71 9.17 -11.12 14.13
N ARG A 72 7.97 -11.49 13.67
CA ARG A 72 7.52 -12.89 13.66
C ARG A 72 8.20 -13.72 12.57
N TYR A 73 8.47 -13.13 11.42
CA TYR A 73 9.04 -13.81 10.25
C TYR A 73 10.27 -13.09 9.69
N PRO A 74 11.34 -12.91 10.48
CA PRO A 74 12.50 -12.09 10.08
C PRO A 74 13.27 -12.64 8.87
N ASP A 75 13.19 -13.95 8.62
CA ASP A 75 13.82 -14.61 7.46
C ASP A 75 13.08 -14.31 6.14
N VAL A 76 11.81 -13.94 6.22
CA VAL A 76 10.96 -13.60 5.06
C VAL A 76 10.85 -12.09 4.92
N ILE A 77 10.51 -11.40 6.00
CA ILE A 77 10.34 -9.95 6.04
C ILE A 77 11.38 -9.40 7.02
N HIS A 78 12.62 -9.30 6.58
CA HIS A 78 13.70 -8.71 7.37
C HIS A 78 13.49 -7.20 7.52
N HIS A 79 13.27 -6.72 8.75
CA HIS A 79 12.96 -5.30 9.03
C HIS A 79 14.01 -4.33 8.48
N GLN A 80 15.28 -4.72 8.39
CA GLN A 80 16.34 -3.81 7.91
C GLN A 80 16.61 -3.88 6.40
N LYS A 81 16.00 -4.82 5.68
CA LYS A 81 16.41 -5.15 4.30
C LYS A 81 15.27 -5.34 3.31
N THR A 82 14.04 -5.48 3.79
CA THR A 82 12.94 -5.86 2.90
C THR A 82 12.45 -4.69 2.07
N GLY A 83 12.28 -3.51 2.69
CA GLY A 83 11.67 -2.39 2.01
C GLY A 83 10.24 -2.73 1.57
N PHE A 84 9.95 -2.54 0.29
CA PHE A 84 8.63 -2.79 -0.29
C PHE A 84 8.35 -4.29 -0.51
N TRP A 85 7.12 -4.71 -0.30
CA TRP A 85 6.66 -6.06 -0.57
C TRP A 85 5.14 -6.11 -0.81
N GLY A 86 4.66 -7.18 -1.43
CA GLY A 86 3.23 -7.51 -1.52
C GLY A 86 2.98 -8.94 -1.03
N ALA A 87 1.74 -9.31 -0.76
CA ALA A 87 1.37 -10.65 -0.34
C ALA A 87 0.15 -11.19 -1.09
N ARG A 88 0.17 -12.50 -1.32
CA ARG A 88 -1.01 -13.31 -1.64
C ARG A 88 -1.26 -14.25 -0.48
N ILE A 89 -2.47 -14.19 0.08
CA ILE A 89 -2.90 -15.00 1.21
C ILE A 89 -3.96 -15.96 0.69
N ARG A 90 -3.79 -17.26 0.94
CA ARG A 90 -4.75 -18.30 0.56
C ARG A 90 -5.27 -18.97 1.80
N CYS A 91 -6.59 -19.12 1.87
CA CYS A 91 -7.27 -19.78 2.97
C CYS A 91 -8.22 -20.85 2.41
N ASP A 92 -8.43 -21.94 3.12
CA ASP A 92 -9.41 -22.96 2.77
C ASP A 92 -10.85 -22.56 3.13
N VAL A 93 -11.02 -21.65 4.10
CA VAL A 93 -12.30 -21.02 4.47
C VAL A 93 -12.25 -19.49 4.34
N PRO A 94 -13.39 -18.80 4.20
CA PRO A 94 -13.42 -17.33 4.18
C PRO A 94 -12.93 -16.72 5.51
N VAL A 95 -12.03 -15.76 5.42
CA VAL A 95 -11.51 -14.97 6.55
C VAL A 95 -11.66 -13.47 6.29
N LEU A 96 -11.45 -12.66 7.32
CA LEU A 96 -11.26 -11.21 7.21
C LEU A 96 -9.78 -10.92 7.42
N VAL A 97 -9.17 -10.16 6.50
CA VAL A 97 -7.76 -9.77 6.58
C VAL A 97 -7.69 -8.27 6.68
N ASP A 98 -7.16 -7.79 7.80
CA ASP A 98 -6.86 -6.38 8.05
C ASP A 98 -5.34 -6.19 8.04
N PHE A 99 -4.87 -5.14 7.38
CA PHE A 99 -3.46 -4.86 7.21
C PHE A 99 -3.15 -3.45 7.70
N TRP A 100 -2.38 -3.39 8.77
CA TRP A 100 -1.92 -2.16 9.38
C TRP A 100 -0.52 -1.83 8.88
N LEU A 101 -0.34 -0.58 8.48
CA LEU A 101 0.93 -0.06 8.00
C LEU A 101 1.26 1.25 8.71
N SER A 102 2.52 1.40 9.09
CA SER A 102 3.17 2.69 9.29
C SER A 102 4.33 2.79 8.32
N ALA A 103 4.45 3.91 7.61
CA ALA A 103 5.51 4.14 6.64
C ALA A 103 5.84 5.62 6.52
N GLY A 104 7.03 5.94 6.03
CA GLY A 104 7.44 7.32 5.78
C GLY A 104 8.94 7.52 5.62
N LEU A 105 9.38 8.77 5.80
CA LEU A 105 10.77 9.21 5.88
C LEU A 105 11.00 9.86 7.24
N ARG A 106 12.03 9.44 7.96
CA ARG A 106 12.47 10.15 9.18
C ARG A 106 13.32 11.35 8.79
N CYS A 107 13.06 12.51 9.37
CA CYS A 107 14.05 13.59 9.34
C CYS A 107 15.05 13.41 10.50
N PRO A 108 16.36 13.29 10.25
CA PRO A 108 17.37 13.20 11.32
C PRO A 108 17.42 14.43 12.22
N ASN A 109 17.04 15.59 11.68
CA ASN A 109 17.05 16.89 12.34
C ASN A 109 15.65 17.30 12.81
N ALA A 110 14.67 16.38 12.81
CA ALA A 110 13.30 16.70 13.17
C ALA A 110 13.26 17.44 14.51
N CYS A 111 12.53 18.55 14.54
CA CYS A 111 12.40 19.39 15.72
C CYS A 111 11.98 18.54 16.95
N PRO A 112 12.77 18.52 18.04
CA PRO A 112 12.42 17.77 19.26
C PRO A 112 11.08 18.19 19.86
N GLU A 113 10.64 19.41 19.56
CA GLU A 113 9.42 20.04 20.08
C GLU A 113 8.16 19.70 19.30
N TRP A 114 8.27 19.07 18.11
CA TRP A 114 7.12 18.38 17.51
C TRP A 114 7.00 17.01 18.20
N PRO A 115 6.06 16.85 19.16
CA PRO A 115 6.02 15.71 20.06
C PRO A 115 5.25 14.55 19.40
N LEU A 116 5.58 14.25 18.15
CA LEU A 116 5.14 13.04 17.49
C LEU A 116 6.05 11.91 17.98
N ASP A 117 5.76 11.49 19.21
CA ASP A 117 6.15 10.23 19.84
C ASP A 117 6.25 9.09 18.79
N PRO A 118 7.32 8.27 18.82
CA PRO A 118 7.95 7.71 17.64
C PRO A 118 6.99 6.80 16.87
N SER A 119 6.82 7.06 15.58
CA SER A 119 6.22 6.18 14.54
C SER A 119 4.75 5.73 14.69
N TRP A 120 4.14 5.71 15.88
CA TRP A 120 2.82 5.06 16.08
C TRP A 120 1.61 5.90 15.66
N ARG A 121 1.75 7.23 15.57
CA ARG A 121 0.63 8.14 15.26
C ARG A 121 0.25 8.18 13.78
N TYR A 122 1.11 7.67 12.91
CA TYR A 122 0.92 7.69 11.45
C TYR A 122 0.83 6.27 10.94
N CYS A 123 -0.32 5.70 11.21
CA CYS A 123 -0.67 4.38 10.75
C CYS A 123 -2.03 4.37 10.09
N SER A 124 -2.20 3.47 9.15
CA SER A 124 -3.45 3.26 8.47
C SER A 124 -3.67 1.77 8.31
N ALA A 125 -4.90 1.35 8.59
CA ALA A 125 -5.36 0.01 8.36
C ALA A 125 -6.20 -0.04 7.08
N SER A 126 -6.03 -1.08 6.28
CA SER A 126 -6.92 -1.38 5.16
C SER A 126 -7.23 -2.86 5.12
N PRO A 127 -8.45 -3.20 4.66
CA PRO A 127 -8.76 -4.57 4.33
C PRO A 127 -7.94 -5.01 3.12
N ALA A 128 -7.53 -6.28 3.12
CA ALA A 128 -6.93 -6.88 1.93
C ALA A 128 -7.93 -6.94 0.77
N HIS A 129 -7.43 -6.84 -0.46
CA HIS A 129 -8.27 -7.07 -1.63
C HIS A 129 -8.64 -8.54 -1.75
N THR A 130 -9.91 -8.83 -2.03
CA THR A 130 -10.43 -10.20 -2.17
C THR A 130 -10.33 -10.75 -3.60
N ARG A 131 -9.87 -9.93 -4.56
CA ARG A 131 -9.70 -10.32 -5.97
C ARG A 131 -8.63 -9.50 -6.67
N LEU A 132 -8.14 -10.05 -7.78
CA LEU A 132 -7.36 -9.33 -8.78
C LEU A 132 -8.29 -8.77 -9.85
N ALA A 133 -7.87 -7.68 -10.50
CA ALA A 133 -8.60 -7.11 -11.64
C ALA A 133 -7.65 -6.51 -12.67
N LYS A 134 -8.15 -6.42 -13.91
CA LYS A 134 -7.48 -5.75 -15.04
C LYS A 134 -7.77 -4.25 -15.12
N LEU A 135 -8.70 -3.77 -14.31
CA LEU A 135 -9.18 -2.39 -14.34
C LEU A 135 -9.51 -1.96 -12.91
N TRP A 136 -8.95 -0.84 -12.49
CA TRP A 136 -9.10 -0.27 -11.15
C TRP A 136 -9.34 1.24 -11.22
N TYR A 137 -10.01 1.78 -10.21
CA TYR A 137 -10.31 3.20 -10.09
C TYR A 137 -9.93 3.75 -8.72
N LEU A 138 -9.46 4.99 -8.67
CA LEU A 138 -9.31 5.79 -7.45
C LEU A 138 -9.93 7.16 -7.70
N CYS A 139 -10.81 7.64 -6.81
CA CYS A 139 -11.51 8.91 -7.01
C CYS A 139 -10.77 10.13 -6.45
N ASP A 140 -9.76 9.91 -5.60
CA ASP A 140 -9.04 10.96 -4.91
C ASP A 140 -7.54 10.58 -4.91
N GLY A 141 -6.91 10.67 -6.08
CA GLY A 141 -5.47 10.78 -6.18
C GLY A 141 -5.05 12.22 -5.93
N GLY A 142 -3.84 12.44 -5.45
CA GLY A 142 -3.40 13.80 -5.14
C GLY A 142 -1.91 13.98 -4.97
N GLU A 143 -1.42 15.09 -5.50
CA GLU A 143 -0.14 15.67 -5.12
C GLU A 143 -0.41 17.15 -4.78
N ILE A 144 -0.51 17.46 -3.49
CA ILE A 144 -0.96 18.77 -3.02
C ILE A 144 0.25 19.53 -2.52
N LEU A 145 0.58 20.63 -3.21
CA LEU A 145 1.56 21.60 -2.73
C LEU A 145 0.83 22.82 -2.19
N ARG A 146 0.97 23.09 -0.90
CA ARG A 146 0.36 24.24 -0.22
C ARG A 146 1.35 25.39 -0.09
N ASN A 147 0.95 26.54 -0.63
CA ASN A 147 1.62 27.81 -0.36
C ASN A 147 0.77 28.62 0.63
N THR A 148 0.47 28.02 1.79
CA THR A 148 -0.34 28.62 2.85
C THR A 148 0.55 29.09 4.00
N PRO A 149 0.16 30.13 4.76
CA PRO A 149 0.88 30.48 5.98
C PRO A 149 0.90 29.32 6.99
N ASP A 150 1.90 29.30 7.87
CA ASP A 150 2.01 28.30 8.94
C ASP A 150 0.79 28.27 9.89
N SER A 151 -0.01 29.33 9.88
CA SER A 151 -1.27 29.43 10.64
C SER A 151 -2.47 28.71 9.99
N ASP A 152 -2.31 28.11 8.81
CA ASP A 152 -3.35 27.27 8.21
C ASP A 152 -3.60 26.05 9.12
N PRO A 153 -4.86 25.62 9.35
CA PRO A 153 -5.15 24.43 10.15
C PRO A 153 -4.56 23.13 9.56
N PHE A 154 -4.18 23.12 8.28
CA PHE A 154 -3.57 21.98 7.59
C PHE A 154 -2.33 22.42 6.79
N PRO A 155 -1.23 22.83 7.47
CA PRO A 155 -0.05 23.38 6.82
C PRO A 155 0.92 22.27 6.40
N PHE A 156 0.45 21.37 5.52
CA PHE A 156 1.26 20.28 4.99
C PHE A 156 1.06 20.08 3.48
N HIS A 157 2.12 19.61 2.83
CA HIS A 157 2.08 19.07 1.49
C HIS A 157 1.61 17.60 1.53
N GLU A 158 1.08 17.11 0.41
CA GLU A 158 0.71 15.70 0.23
C GLU A 158 1.35 15.10 -1.02
N LEU A 159 1.79 13.85 -0.93
CA LEU A 159 2.18 13.01 -2.06
C LEU A 159 1.70 11.58 -1.84
N GLU A 160 1.82 10.73 -2.86
CA GLU A 160 1.32 9.36 -2.80
C GLU A 160 2.36 8.33 -3.26
N TRP A 161 2.28 7.13 -2.70
CA TRP A 161 2.88 5.93 -3.30
C TRP A 161 1.77 5.02 -3.81
N TYR A 162 1.95 4.45 -5.00
CA TYR A 162 1.07 3.41 -5.52
C TYR A 162 1.83 2.11 -5.69
N HIS A 163 1.27 1.04 -5.15
CA HIS A 163 1.87 -0.28 -5.13
C HIS A 163 1.08 -1.21 -6.01
N ILE A 164 1.72 -1.78 -7.03
CA ILE A 164 1.10 -2.73 -7.97
C ILE A 164 1.71 -4.10 -7.75
N LEU A 165 0.89 -5.06 -7.36
CA LEU A 165 1.27 -6.46 -7.22
C LEU A 165 0.82 -7.24 -8.46
N ASN A 166 1.78 -7.84 -9.16
CA ASN A 166 1.56 -8.90 -10.14
C ASN A 166 1.92 -10.25 -9.51
N PRO A 167 0.94 -11.03 -9.00
CA PRO A 167 1.22 -12.34 -8.43
C PRO A 167 1.26 -13.46 -9.49
N GLY A 168 1.14 -13.10 -10.78
CA GLY A 168 1.10 -14.02 -11.89
C GLY A 168 2.51 -14.42 -12.37
N PRO A 169 2.63 -15.55 -13.10
CA PRO A 169 3.91 -16.09 -13.55
C PRO A 169 4.47 -15.39 -14.80
N GLU A 170 3.76 -14.40 -15.34
CA GLU A 170 4.14 -13.66 -16.55
C GLU A 170 4.15 -12.16 -16.24
N PRO A 171 5.06 -11.39 -16.85
CA PRO A 171 5.05 -9.94 -16.71
C PRO A 171 3.75 -9.34 -17.28
N CYS A 172 3.40 -8.15 -16.82
CA CYS A 172 2.21 -7.44 -17.26
C CYS A 172 2.46 -5.96 -17.53
N HIS A 173 1.67 -5.38 -18.42
CA HIS A 173 1.74 -3.97 -18.76
C HIS A 173 0.61 -3.20 -18.08
N VAL A 174 0.95 -2.17 -17.33
CA VAL A 174 0.01 -1.35 -16.55
C VAL A 174 0.02 0.07 -17.10
N THR A 175 -1.16 0.60 -17.35
CA THR A 175 -1.36 1.99 -17.76
C THR A 175 -2.16 2.73 -16.70
N LEU A 176 -1.61 3.85 -16.21
CA LEU A 176 -2.21 4.73 -15.21
C LEU A 176 -2.65 6.03 -15.88
N HIS A 177 -3.96 6.26 -15.94
CA HIS A 177 -4.56 7.48 -16.50
C HIS A 177 -5.05 8.39 -15.37
N CYS A 178 -4.54 9.63 -15.32
CA CYS A 178 -4.92 10.64 -14.34
C CYS A 178 -5.84 11.69 -14.99
N PHE A 179 -6.98 11.96 -14.35
CA PHE A 179 -8.00 12.91 -14.81
C PHE A 179 -8.04 14.14 -13.89
N TYR A 180 -7.49 15.25 -14.38
CA TYR A 180 -7.38 16.50 -13.65
C TYR A 180 -8.58 17.42 -13.91
N ASN A 181 -9.01 18.18 -12.91
CA ASN A 181 -10.18 19.04 -13.01
C ASN A 181 -9.97 20.19 -14.02
N GLY A 182 -10.64 20.13 -15.17
CA GLY A 182 -10.57 21.17 -16.22
C GLY A 182 -9.21 21.27 -16.91
N GLN A 183 -8.31 20.29 -16.71
CA GLN A 183 -6.97 20.26 -17.28
C GLN A 183 -6.78 18.99 -18.14
N PRO A 184 -5.81 18.97 -19.07
CA PRO A 184 -5.49 17.77 -19.84
C PRO A 184 -5.13 16.59 -18.94
N SER A 185 -5.60 15.40 -19.29
CA SER A 185 -5.22 14.16 -18.59
C SER A 185 -3.74 13.82 -18.80
N ALA A 186 -3.19 13.02 -17.90
CA ALA A 186 -1.85 12.42 -18.06
C ALA A 186 -1.96 10.90 -18.11
N THR A 187 -1.03 10.25 -18.80
CA THR A 187 -0.97 8.80 -18.91
C THR A 187 0.46 8.32 -18.69
N TYR A 188 0.62 7.31 -17.85
CA TYR A 188 1.91 6.69 -17.54
C TYR A 188 1.81 5.19 -17.79
N SER A 189 2.90 4.60 -18.27
CA SER A 189 2.96 3.18 -18.60
C SER A 189 4.10 2.52 -17.85
N TYR A 190 3.83 1.36 -17.28
CA TYR A 190 4.74 0.63 -16.43
C TYR A 190 4.69 -0.86 -16.79
N GLU A 191 5.85 -1.49 -16.82
CA GLU A 191 5.96 -2.95 -16.81
C GLU A 191 6.07 -3.44 -15.35
N VAL A 192 5.32 -4.47 -15.00
CA VAL A 192 5.45 -5.16 -13.72
C VAL A 192 5.83 -6.61 -14.00
N GLU A 193 7.05 -6.95 -13.60
CA GLU A 193 7.62 -8.29 -13.77
C GLU A 193 6.73 -9.38 -13.15
N ALA A 194 6.93 -10.62 -13.61
CA ALA A 194 6.26 -11.79 -13.06
C ALA A 194 6.57 -11.95 -11.57
N GLU A 195 5.54 -12.18 -10.76
CA GLU A 195 5.66 -12.39 -9.31
C GLU A 195 6.45 -11.27 -8.60
N ARG A 196 6.16 -10.01 -8.93
CA ARG A 196 6.80 -8.83 -8.33
C ARG A 196 5.78 -7.80 -7.86
N VAL A 197 6.25 -6.93 -6.96
CA VAL A 197 5.59 -5.67 -6.64
C VAL A 197 6.36 -4.52 -7.29
N ARG A 198 5.63 -3.56 -7.87
CA ARG A 198 6.18 -2.30 -8.36
C ARG A 198 5.63 -1.15 -7.53
N VAL A 199 6.49 -0.23 -7.14
CA VAL A 199 6.09 1.01 -6.45
C VAL A 199 6.27 2.20 -7.37
N ILE A 200 5.26 3.06 -7.41
CA ILE A 200 5.26 4.33 -8.13
C ILE A 200 5.28 5.42 -7.07
N ASP A 201 6.39 6.16 -7.01
CA ASP A 201 6.48 7.40 -6.25
C ASP A 201 5.90 8.54 -7.09
N THR A 202 4.88 9.25 -6.58
CA THR A 202 4.22 10.32 -7.33
C THR A 202 4.91 11.68 -7.17
N ALA A 203 5.97 11.79 -6.36
CA ALA A 203 6.70 13.04 -6.17
C ALA A 203 7.17 13.62 -7.51
N GLY A 204 6.61 14.79 -7.89
CA GLY A 204 6.93 15.46 -9.15
C GLY A 204 6.41 14.77 -10.40
N LEU A 205 5.67 13.66 -10.28
CA LEU A 205 5.16 12.91 -11.42
C LEU A 205 4.08 13.68 -12.17
N HIS A 206 3.19 14.37 -11.43
CA HIS A 206 1.99 14.95 -12.02
C HIS A 206 2.22 16.37 -12.55
N PRO A 207 1.76 16.67 -13.79
CA PRO A 207 1.89 18.00 -14.39
C PRO A 207 1.04 19.06 -13.69
N HIS A 208 0.02 18.64 -12.93
CA HIS A 208 -0.88 19.51 -12.19
C HIS A 208 -0.93 19.08 -10.74
N LYS A 209 -0.78 20.05 -9.82
CA LYS A 209 -0.92 19.85 -8.38
C LYS A 209 -2.39 20.00 -7.98
N GLY A 210 -2.84 19.20 -7.02
CA GLY A 210 -4.23 19.10 -6.60
C GLY A 210 -4.77 17.68 -6.69
N THR A 211 -6.08 17.54 -6.54
CA THR A 211 -6.78 16.24 -6.55
C THR A 211 -7.20 15.82 -7.96
N PHE A 212 -7.13 14.53 -8.27
CA PHE A 212 -7.50 13.97 -9.56
C PHE A 212 -8.07 12.55 -9.42
N GLY A 213 -8.86 12.12 -10.42
CA GLY A 213 -9.28 10.73 -10.54
C GLY A 213 -8.21 9.89 -11.24
N ILE A 214 -8.16 8.59 -10.95
CA ILE A 214 -7.25 7.64 -11.58
C ILE A 214 -8.03 6.45 -12.14
N LYS A 215 -7.69 6.05 -13.37
CA LYS A 215 -8.05 4.77 -13.96
C LYS A 215 -6.77 3.99 -14.23
N VAL A 216 -6.68 2.77 -13.72
CA VAL A 216 -5.57 1.86 -13.98
C VAL A 216 -6.05 0.69 -14.81
N THR A 217 -5.42 0.45 -15.95
CA THR A 217 -5.68 -0.72 -16.80
C THR A 217 -4.47 -1.62 -16.88
N CYS A 218 -4.69 -2.92 -16.96
CA CYS A 218 -3.63 -3.91 -17.15
C CYS A 218 -4.09 -5.02 -18.09
N ASP A 219 -3.17 -5.57 -18.87
CA ASP A 219 -3.43 -6.75 -19.72
C ASP A 219 -3.62 -8.05 -18.92
N ARG A 220 -3.15 -8.07 -17.66
CA ARG A 220 -3.26 -9.17 -16.69
C ARG A 220 -3.96 -8.73 -15.39
N PRO A 221 -4.61 -9.63 -14.64
CA PRO A 221 -5.15 -9.28 -13.33
C PRO A 221 -4.04 -8.96 -12.33
N ILE A 222 -4.12 -7.79 -11.70
CA ILE A 222 -3.21 -7.29 -10.67
C ILE A 222 -3.98 -6.92 -9.39
N ALA A 223 -3.29 -6.70 -8.29
CA ALA A 223 -3.78 -5.94 -7.13
C ALA A 223 -3.07 -4.58 -7.08
N ILE A 224 -3.76 -3.54 -6.64
CA ILE A 224 -3.18 -2.21 -6.47
C ILE A 224 -3.71 -1.55 -5.21
N GLN A 225 -2.81 -1.00 -4.41
CA GLN A 225 -3.12 -0.17 -3.24
C GLN A 225 -2.28 1.09 -3.31
N GLY A 226 -2.69 2.13 -2.59
CA GLY A 226 -1.86 3.31 -2.44
C GLY A 226 -1.85 3.84 -1.03
N GLU A 227 -1.00 4.83 -0.83
CA GLU A 227 -0.80 5.55 0.42
C GLU A 227 -0.66 7.01 0.10
N ARG A 228 -1.24 7.84 0.96
CA ARG A 228 -0.98 9.26 0.98
C ARG A 228 -0.11 9.60 2.17
N PHE A 229 0.91 10.39 1.91
CA PHE A 229 1.83 10.90 2.90
C PHE A 229 1.66 12.41 3.05
N VAL A 230 1.93 12.89 4.26
CA VAL A 230 2.02 14.31 4.60
C VAL A 230 3.44 14.67 5.00
N TYR A 231 3.85 15.88 4.64
CA TYR A 231 5.14 16.47 5.02
C TYR A 231 5.03 17.99 5.11
N SER A 232 6.05 18.65 5.67
CA SER A 232 6.02 20.10 5.90
C SER A 232 5.80 20.90 4.64
N ILE A 233 5.12 22.04 4.75
CA ILE A 233 5.16 23.06 3.71
C ILE A 233 6.58 23.58 3.43
N HIS A 234 7.49 23.44 4.39
CA HIS A 234 8.92 23.77 4.24
C HIS A 234 9.77 22.65 3.64
N GLY A 235 9.17 21.49 3.34
CA GLY A 235 9.82 20.33 2.75
C GLY A 235 9.95 19.13 3.70
N ILE A 236 10.34 17.99 3.13
CA ILE A 236 10.49 16.72 3.87
C ILE A 236 11.56 16.84 4.98
N GLU A 237 12.58 17.69 4.80
CA GLU A 237 13.68 17.81 5.75
C GLU A 237 13.35 18.58 7.04
N ASP A 238 12.12 19.09 7.17
CA ASP A 238 11.69 19.78 8.38
C ASP A 238 11.27 18.78 9.47
N TRP A 239 10.27 17.92 9.20
CA TRP A 239 9.81 16.89 10.15
C TRP A 239 9.71 15.49 9.55
N GLY A 240 10.12 15.30 8.30
CA GLY A 240 10.03 14.02 7.60
C GLY A 240 8.79 13.92 6.72
N MET A 241 8.41 12.69 6.41
CA MET A 241 7.22 12.34 5.65
C MET A 241 6.50 11.20 6.37
N HIS A 242 5.20 11.32 6.55
CA HIS A 242 4.44 10.36 7.35
C HIS A 242 3.16 9.92 6.66
N LEU A 243 2.82 8.63 6.81
CA LEU A 243 1.57 8.08 6.31
C LEU A 243 0.36 8.81 6.91
N HIS A 244 -0.44 9.43 6.05
CA HIS A 244 -1.69 10.08 6.42
C HIS A 244 -2.86 9.10 6.33
N MET A 245 -2.96 8.37 5.22
CA MET A 245 -4.03 7.39 5.00
C MET A 245 -3.68 6.43 3.86
N GLN A 246 -4.26 5.23 3.88
CA GLN A 246 -4.27 4.34 2.73
C GLN A 246 -5.34 4.76 1.71
N ARG A 247 -5.04 4.51 0.44
CA ARG A 247 -5.86 4.83 -0.73
C ARG A 247 -6.41 3.54 -1.31
N ILE A 248 -7.72 3.39 -1.23
CA ILE A 248 -8.41 2.16 -1.64
C ILE A 248 -8.78 2.30 -3.11
N PHE A 249 -8.11 1.50 -3.96
CA PHE A 249 -8.55 1.34 -5.34
C PHE A 249 -9.75 0.39 -5.41
N VAL A 250 -10.71 0.71 -6.27
CA VAL A 250 -11.91 -0.10 -6.49
C VAL A 250 -11.73 -0.92 -7.77
N PRO A 251 -11.74 -2.26 -7.70
CA PRO A 251 -11.59 -3.11 -8.88
C PRO A 251 -12.90 -3.14 -9.70
N ALA A 252 -12.78 -3.12 -11.02
CA ALA A 252 -13.90 -3.38 -11.93
C ALA A 252 -14.18 -4.89 -12.10
N PRO A 253 -15.38 -5.30 -12.56
CA PRO A 253 -16.55 -4.44 -12.80
C PRO A 253 -17.03 -3.80 -11.51
N LEU A 254 -17.50 -2.56 -11.64
CA LEU A 254 -18.19 -1.80 -10.60
C LEU A 254 -19.63 -2.34 -10.47
N PRO A 255 -20.28 -2.16 -9.31
CA PRO A 255 -21.64 -2.68 -9.09
C PRO A 255 -22.65 -2.23 -10.16
N TRP A 256 -22.49 -1.03 -10.71
CA TRP A 256 -23.35 -0.46 -11.75
C TRP A 256 -22.94 -0.82 -13.19
N ASP A 257 -21.80 -1.49 -13.39
CA ASP A 257 -21.46 -2.04 -14.73
C ASP A 257 -22.37 -3.21 -15.12
N GLN A 258 -23.16 -3.73 -14.17
CA GLN A 258 -24.12 -4.82 -14.38
C GLN A 258 -25.58 -4.34 -14.46
N GLU A 259 -25.85 -3.04 -14.34
CA GLU A 259 -27.19 -2.54 -14.59
C GLU A 259 -27.48 -2.63 -16.09
N PRO A 260 -28.56 -3.31 -16.51
CA PRO A 260 -28.93 -3.36 -17.91
C PRO A 260 -29.18 -1.92 -18.42
N GLN A 261 -28.45 -1.53 -19.46
CA GLN A 261 -28.66 -0.28 -20.20
C GLN A 261 -30.00 -0.28 -20.93
#